data_AF-A0A0C5VFC8-F1
#
_entry.id   AF-A0A0C5VFC8-F1
#
_cell.length_a   1.000
_cell.length_b   1.000
_cell.length_c   1.000
_cell.angle_alpha   90.00
_cell.angle_beta   90.00
_cell.angle_gamma   90.00
#
_symmetry.space_group_name_H-M   'P 1'
#
loop_
_entity.id
_entity.type
_entity.pdbx_description
1 polymer ?
#
loop_
_entity_poly.entity_id
_entity_poly.type
_entity_poly.pdbx_seq_one_letter_code
_entity_poly.pdbx_strand_id
1 'polypeptide(L)'
;MQQLVIRYRTQLIAFMFSLFSADCFSVELQKGQVPMTDLAETKEGYAFYFLSTGFPDDGIAFIEYDHANGLYYSLSRKLNILSNKVTRESLDNFKYSYDVLNNWPLTRWPYIYYPEVLKTLQLSLGESPENIDGPFYSAHIPGLGCMNETPLRYGQLFPKDEHVLMLVLLDQMIIFSPAYGRTLFAEYSGVSDWLHAQSTQDWLTEHHQTSDYQYISEYMTGIGPGPGLVYPGIRNYSKLYFGDFDQDGHNDILVWRKSYESNRVNESTGFTLQKNTWQHYEKDLVAQAASESGITGEYLPQDTSEAMIQGWLSANELTWQKGYPSTSECQDHEGELIPEMHDPLLNDPDVLK
;
A
#
# COMPACT_ATOMS: atom_id res chain seq x y z
N MET A 1 -48.54 -23.13 -61.68
CA MET A 1 -47.90 -22.01 -60.96
C MET A 1 -48.46 -22.04 -59.55
N GLN A 2 -47.63 -22.32 -58.54
CA GLN A 2 -47.78 -22.05 -57.08
C GLN A 2 -49.16 -22.28 -56.42
N GLN A 3 -49.35 -23.03 -55.34
CA GLN A 3 -48.63 -23.06 -54.05
C GLN A 3 -49.14 -24.27 -53.24
N LEU A 4 -48.29 -24.91 -52.43
CA LEU A 4 -48.73 -25.55 -51.18
C LEU A 4 -47.61 -25.47 -50.14
N VAL A 5 -48.01 -25.06 -48.94
CA VAL A 5 -47.20 -24.77 -47.75
C VAL A 5 -46.79 -26.07 -47.03
N ILE A 6 -45.54 -26.16 -46.55
CA ILE A 6 -45.16 -27.07 -45.45
C ILE A 6 -44.19 -26.36 -44.50
N ARG A 7 -44.51 -26.42 -43.18
CA ARG A 7 -43.64 -26.04 -42.05
C ARG A 7 -42.76 -27.23 -41.66
N TYR A 8 -41.52 -26.95 -41.21
CA TYR A 8 -40.79 -27.84 -40.30
C TYR A 8 -40.15 -27.05 -39.15
N ARG A 9 -40.31 -27.60 -37.94
CA ARG A 9 -39.44 -27.37 -36.77
C ARG A 9 -38.27 -28.36 -36.86
N THR A 10 -37.08 -28.03 -36.32
CA THR A 10 -36.45 -28.67 -35.12
C THR A 10 -34.95 -28.29 -34.98
N GLN A 11 -34.60 -27.86 -33.77
CA GLN A 11 -33.33 -27.90 -32.97
C GLN A 11 -32.03 -27.14 -33.31
N LEU A 12 -31.65 -26.34 -32.30
CA LEU A 12 -30.34 -26.12 -31.65
C LEU A 12 -29.06 -26.61 -32.35
N ILE A 13 -28.07 -25.71 -32.44
CA ILE A 13 -26.75 -25.83 -31.79
C ILE A 13 -26.24 -24.40 -31.54
N ALA A 14 -25.97 -24.10 -30.28
CA ALA A 14 -25.31 -22.89 -29.84
C ALA A 14 -23.79 -23.04 -30.06
N PHE A 15 -23.18 -22.10 -30.78
CA PHE A 15 -21.75 -21.85 -30.72
C PHE A 15 -21.57 -20.43 -30.19
N MET A 16 -21.47 -20.29 -28.87
CA MET A 16 -20.87 -19.11 -28.26
C MET A 16 -19.36 -19.23 -28.45
N PHE A 17 -18.84 -18.56 -29.47
CA PHE A 17 -17.44 -18.13 -29.45
C PHE A 17 -17.39 -16.87 -28.57
N SER A 18 -17.08 -17.04 -27.29
CA SER A 18 -16.55 -15.95 -26.48
C SER A 18 -15.15 -15.63 -27.02
N LEU A 19 -15.09 -14.66 -27.94
CA LEU A 19 -13.84 -13.99 -28.28
C LEU A 19 -13.37 -13.27 -27.00
N PHE A 20 -12.36 -13.83 -26.34
CA PHE A 20 -11.50 -13.03 -25.47
C PHE A 20 -10.79 -12.03 -26.38
N SER A 21 -11.32 -10.80 -26.46
CA SER A 21 -10.57 -9.68 -27.00
C SER A 21 -9.51 -9.31 -25.97
N ALA A 22 -8.33 -9.92 -26.09
CA ALA A 22 -7.13 -9.28 -25.57
C ALA A 22 -6.89 -8.08 -26.48
N ASP A 23 -7.27 -6.89 -26.01
CA ASP A 23 -6.96 -5.65 -26.72
C ASP A 23 -5.45 -5.44 -26.67
N CYS A 24 -4.74 -6.00 -27.65
CA CYS A 24 -3.31 -5.77 -27.85
C CYS A 24 -3.11 -4.35 -28.38
N PHE A 25 -2.96 -3.39 -27.48
CA PHE A 25 -2.45 -2.07 -27.83
C PHE A 25 -0.93 -2.14 -27.95
N SER A 26 -0.39 -2.03 -29.17
CA SER A 26 1.04 -1.76 -29.36
C SER A 26 1.25 -0.26 -29.45
N VAL A 27 1.89 0.33 -28.46
CA VAL A 27 2.32 1.73 -28.49
C VAL A 27 3.78 1.77 -28.92
N GLU A 28 4.08 2.48 -30.00
CA GLU A 28 5.44 2.85 -30.40
C GLU A 28 5.83 4.07 -29.58
N LEU A 29 6.86 3.95 -28.74
CA LEU A 29 7.26 5.05 -27.87
C LEU A 29 7.90 6.18 -28.68
N GLN A 30 7.45 7.41 -28.42
CA GLN A 30 8.24 8.58 -28.76
C GLN A 30 9.30 8.80 -27.67
N LYS A 31 10.50 9.21 -28.10
CA LYS A 31 11.63 9.54 -27.22
C LYS A 31 11.15 10.42 -26.05
N GLY A 32 11.39 9.96 -24.81
CA GLY A 32 10.98 10.68 -23.60
C GLY A 32 11.45 12.14 -23.60
N GLN A 33 10.63 13.05 -23.05
CA GLN A 33 10.91 14.49 -23.03
C GLN A 33 12.01 14.91 -22.03
N VAL A 34 12.58 13.97 -21.29
CA VAL A 34 13.67 14.22 -20.36
C VAL A 34 14.99 14.24 -21.14
N PRO A 35 15.80 15.31 -21.08
CA PRO A 35 17.10 15.33 -21.74
C PRO A 35 18.00 14.27 -21.10
N MET A 36 18.29 13.20 -21.84
CA MET A 36 19.40 12.29 -21.50
C MET A 36 20.70 13.06 -21.78
N THR A 37 21.33 13.59 -20.74
CA THR A 37 22.66 14.22 -20.87
C THR A 37 23.72 13.19 -21.26
N ASP A 38 23.48 11.91 -20.97
CA ASP A 38 24.25 10.76 -21.43
C ASP A 38 23.26 9.68 -21.89
N LEU A 39 23.31 9.30 -23.17
CA LEU A 39 22.51 8.18 -23.68
C LEU A 39 22.96 6.89 -22.99
N ALA A 40 22.02 6.10 -22.48
CA ALA A 40 22.36 4.81 -21.90
C ALA A 40 23.10 3.94 -22.94
N GLU A 41 24.23 3.36 -22.58
CA GLU A 41 25.00 2.51 -23.51
C GLU A 41 24.55 1.05 -23.51
N THR A 42 23.71 0.67 -22.53
CA THR A 42 23.26 -0.69 -22.31
C THR A 42 21.77 -0.85 -22.64
N LYS A 43 21.39 -2.09 -22.98
CA LYS A 43 19.97 -2.46 -23.21
C LYS A 43 19.12 -2.10 -21.99
N GLU A 44 19.69 -2.33 -20.81
CA GLU A 44 19.08 -2.17 -19.49
C GLU A 44 18.85 -0.68 -19.19
N GLY A 45 19.81 0.19 -19.48
CA GLY A 45 19.67 1.63 -19.27
C GLY A 45 18.65 2.28 -20.21
N TYR A 46 18.50 1.78 -21.44
CA TYR A 46 17.44 2.23 -22.34
C TYR A 46 16.05 1.76 -21.89
N ALA A 47 15.89 0.50 -21.52
CA ALA A 47 14.61 -0.01 -21.00
C ALA A 47 14.17 0.81 -19.77
N PHE A 48 15.07 1.01 -18.80
CA PHE A 48 14.80 1.82 -17.62
C PHE A 48 14.41 3.27 -17.99
N TYR A 49 15.14 3.92 -18.91
CA TYR A 49 14.83 5.27 -19.38
C TYR A 49 13.40 5.38 -19.96
N PHE A 50 13.03 4.46 -20.85
CA PHE A 50 11.70 4.46 -21.44
C PHE A 50 10.59 4.09 -20.43
N LEU A 51 10.85 3.15 -19.52
CA LEU A 51 9.93 2.77 -18.45
C LEU A 51 9.72 3.92 -17.44
N SER A 52 10.76 4.70 -17.16
CA SER A 52 10.69 5.87 -16.27
C SER A 52 9.96 7.09 -16.88
N THR A 53 9.76 7.12 -18.20
CA THR A 53 9.20 8.29 -18.91
C THR A 53 7.81 8.08 -19.53
N GLY A 54 7.22 6.88 -19.40
CA GLY A 54 5.81 6.68 -19.72
C GLY A 54 5.43 5.22 -19.92
N PHE A 55 4.86 4.61 -18.87
CA PHE A 55 4.06 3.39 -19.04
C PHE A 55 2.75 3.70 -19.79
N PRO A 56 2.13 2.69 -20.41
CA PRO A 56 0.73 2.79 -20.83
C PRO A 56 -0.20 3.18 -19.67
N ASP A 57 -1.24 3.98 -19.92
CA ASP A 57 -2.31 4.38 -18.97
C ASP A 57 -1.81 5.10 -17.69
N ASP A 58 -0.86 6.03 -17.83
CA ASP A 58 -0.31 6.85 -16.75
C ASP A 58 0.36 6.04 -15.61
N GLY A 59 1.11 4.99 -15.93
CA GLY A 59 1.85 4.21 -14.92
C GLY A 59 2.79 5.08 -14.08
N ILE A 60 2.76 4.87 -12.76
CA ILE A 60 3.50 5.63 -11.74
C ILE A 60 4.66 4.85 -11.13
N ALA A 61 4.65 3.53 -11.27
CA ALA A 61 5.69 2.65 -10.77
C ALA A 61 5.71 1.33 -11.54
N PHE A 62 6.86 0.67 -11.53
CA PHE A 62 7.01 -0.63 -12.17
C PHE A 62 8.09 -1.48 -11.51
N ILE A 63 7.99 -2.79 -11.72
CA ILE A 63 8.98 -3.75 -11.29
C ILE A 63 9.09 -4.89 -12.29
N GLU A 64 10.32 -5.28 -12.61
CA GLU A 64 10.59 -6.45 -13.45
C GLU A 64 10.41 -7.73 -12.65
N TYR A 65 9.62 -8.67 -13.17
CA TYR A 65 9.43 -9.98 -12.52
C TYR A 65 9.95 -11.15 -13.35
N ASP A 66 10.18 -10.95 -14.65
CA ASP A 66 10.83 -11.94 -15.51
C ASP A 66 11.68 -11.23 -16.55
N HIS A 67 12.96 -11.03 -16.20
CA HIS A 67 13.94 -10.37 -17.06
C HIS A 67 14.19 -11.13 -18.37
N ALA A 68 14.13 -12.47 -18.36
CA ALA A 68 14.39 -13.26 -19.55
C ALA A 68 13.31 -13.05 -20.62
N ASN A 69 12.07 -12.79 -20.19
CA ASN A 69 10.94 -12.58 -21.07
C ASN A 69 10.50 -11.10 -21.19
N GLY A 70 11.19 -10.19 -20.50
CA GLY A 70 10.88 -8.76 -20.47
C GLY A 70 9.50 -8.48 -19.88
N LEU A 71 9.15 -9.16 -18.78
CA LEU A 71 7.86 -9.01 -18.12
C LEU A 71 7.98 -8.15 -16.85
N TYR A 72 7.06 -7.22 -16.73
CA TYR A 72 7.01 -6.22 -15.66
C TYR A 72 5.60 -6.13 -15.08
N TYR A 73 5.49 -5.86 -13.79
CA TYR A 73 4.28 -5.29 -13.22
C TYR A 73 4.38 -3.78 -13.24
N SER A 74 3.27 -3.08 -13.46
CA SER A 74 3.18 -1.64 -13.23
C SER A 74 1.93 -1.26 -12.47
N LEU A 75 1.98 -0.15 -11.75
CA LEU A 75 0.85 0.46 -11.07
C LEU A 75 0.42 1.70 -11.83
N SER A 76 -0.87 1.83 -12.18
CA SER A 76 -1.42 3.04 -12.81
C SER A 76 -1.88 4.08 -11.78
N ARG A 77 -2.06 5.34 -12.20
CA ARG A 77 -2.70 6.39 -11.36
C ARG A 77 -4.11 6.05 -10.90
N LYS A 78 -4.79 5.13 -11.61
CA LYS A 78 -6.11 4.61 -11.25
C LYS A 78 -6.03 3.38 -10.33
N LEU A 79 -4.84 3.07 -9.82
CA LEU A 79 -4.58 1.95 -8.91
C LEU A 79 -4.84 0.57 -9.53
N ASN A 80 -4.68 0.46 -10.84
CA ASN A 80 -4.70 -0.83 -11.52
C ASN A 80 -3.29 -1.42 -11.57
N ILE A 81 -3.18 -2.71 -11.29
CA ILE A 81 -1.96 -3.48 -11.52
C ILE A 81 -2.00 -4.01 -12.96
N LEU A 82 -0.99 -3.66 -13.75
CA LEU A 82 -0.86 -4.10 -15.14
C LEU A 82 0.27 -5.12 -15.24
N SER A 83 0.04 -6.19 -16.00
CA SER A 83 1.13 -7.03 -16.51
C SER A 83 1.58 -6.44 -17.84
N ASN A 84 2.85 -6.12 -17.94
CA ASN A 84 3.44 -5.52 -19.13
C ASN A 84 4.49 -6.49 -19.68
N LYS A 85 4.49 -6.65 -20.99
CA LYS A 85 5.59 -7.24 -21.73
C LYS A 85 6.24 -6.18 -22.59
N VAL A 86 7.53 -6.02 -22.39
CA VAL A 86 8.36 -5.06 -23.12
C VAL A 86 9.23 -5.86 -24.08
N THR A 87 8.99 -5.67 -25.37
CA THR A 87 9.74 -6.33 -26.45
C THR A 87 10.56 -5.28 -27.18
N ARG A 88 11.87 -5.48 -27.26
CA ARG A 88 12.77 -4.58 -27.98
C ARG A 88 12.71 -4.85 -29.49
N GLU A 89 12.45 -3.82 -30.28
CA GLU A 89 12.47 -3.91 -31.75
C GLU A 89 13.79 -3.40 -32.34
N SER A 90 14.35 -2.31 -31.79
CA SER A 90 15.65 -1.74 -32.18
C SER A 90 16.40 -1.20 -30.95
N LEU A 91 17.54 -0.53 -31.14
CA LEU A 91 18.27 0.14 -30.05
C LEU A 91 17.45 1.21 -29.33
N ASP A 92 16.53 1.84 -30.05
CA ASP A 92 15.76 3.02 -29.67
C ASP A 92 14.25 2.81 -29.75
N ASN A 93 13.78 1.61 -30.09
CA ASN A 93 12.37 1.28 -30.21
C ASN A 93 12.00 0.05 -29.39
N PHE A 94 10.98 0.21 -28.56
CA PHE A 94 10.41 -0.82 -27.69
C PHE A 94 8.91 -0.88 -27.91
N LYS A 95 8.40 -2.10 -28.08
CA LYS A 95 6.97 -2.39 -28.09
C LYS A 95 6.50 -2.82 -26.72
N TYR A 96 5.38 -2.24 -26.32
CA TYR A 96 4.67 -2.59 -25.11
C TYR A 96 3.41 -3.33 -25.50
N SER A 97 3.20 -4.47 -24.86
CA SER A 97 1.88 -5.09 -24.78
C SER A 97 1.57 -5.23 -23.30
N TYR A 98 0.45 -4.69 -22.86
CA TYR A 98 0.03 -4.78 -21.48
C TYR A 98 -1.36 -5.36 -21.40
N ASP A 99 -1.63 -5.99 -20.26
CA ASP A 99 -2.96 -6.42 -19.88
C ASP A 99 -3.21 -5.90 -18.46
N VAL A 100 -4.43 -5.41 -18.21
CA VAL A 100 -4.84 -5.16 -16.83
C VAL A 100 -4.91 -6.53 -16.19
N LEU A 101 -4.11 -6.80 -15.16
CA LEU A 101 -3.97 -8.14 -14.60
C LEU A 101 -5.36 -8.66 -14.18
N ASN A 102 -5.99 -9.45 -15.05
CA ASN A 102 -7.36 -9.96 -14.96
C ASN A 102 -8.45 -8.92 -14.58
N ASN A 103 -8.26 -7.62 -14.89
CA ASN A 103 -9.14 -6.54 -14.41
C ASN A 103 -9.36 -6.54 -12.88
N TRP A 104 -8.36 -6.97 -12.10
CA TRP A 104 -8.48 -7.02 -10.65
C TRP A 104 -8.43 -5.62 -10.05
N PRO A 105 -9.52 -5.12 -9.44
CA PRO A 105 -9.46 -3.86 -8.74
C PRO A 105 -8.57 -4.02 -7.51
N LEU A 106 -7.67 -3.06 -7.26
CA LEU A 106 -7.01 -2.95 -5.97
C LEU A 106 -8.05 -2.51 -4.94
N THR A 107 -8.74 -3.48 -4.34
CA THR A 107 -9.78 -3.22 -3.35
C THR A 107 -9.18 -3.09 -1.96
N ARG A 108 -9.90 -2.35 -1.12
CA ARG A 108 -9.59 -2.30 0.31
C ARG A 108 -9.72 -3.70 0.90
N TRP A 109 -8.71 -4.07 1.67
CA TRP A 109 -8.75 -5.30 2.45
C TRP A 109 -9.71 -5.15 3.63
N PRO A 110 -10.72 -6.01 3.80
CA PRO A 110 -11.79 -5.80 4.79
C PRO A 110 -11.32 -5.86 6.24
N TYR A 111 -10.15 -6.46 6.51
CA TYR A 111 -9.60 -6.63 7.85
C TYR A 111 -8.55 -5.57 8.23
N ILE A 112 -8.37 -4.54 7.39
CA ILE A 112 -7.42 -3.45 7.67
C ILE A 112 -7.80 -2.75 8.98
N TYR A 113 -6.82 -2.59 9.87
CA TYR A 113 -7.01 -1.78 11.07
C TYR A 113 -7.11 -0.31 10.67
N TYR A 114 -8.20 0.34 11.06
CA TYR A 114 -8.39 1.77 10.83
C TYR A 114 -8.07 2.55 12.11
N PRO A 115 -7.03 3.39 12.13
CA PRO A 115 -6.68 4.21 13.29
C PRO A 115 -7.83 5.09 13.76
N GLU A 116 -7.97 5.24 15.08
CA GLU A 116 -9.11 5.95 15.69
C GLU A 116 -9.19 7.43 15.27
N VAL A 117 -8.04 8.07 15.06
CA VAL A 117 -7.97 9.44 14.53
C VAL A 117 -8.63 9.54 13.15
N LEU A 118 -8.39 8.57 12.28
CA LEU A 118 -9.01 8.53 10.97
C LEU A 118 -10.50 8.21 11.07
N LYS A 119 -10.93 7.37 12.03
CA LYS A 119 -12.38 7.12 12.26
C LYS A 119 -13.08 8.40 12.66
N THR A 120 -12.47 9.15 13.59
CA THR A 120 -12.99 10.42 14.10
C THR A 120 -13.11 11.44 12.97
N LEU A 121 -12.09 11.51 12.12
CA LEU A 121 -12.09 12.32 10.91
C LEU A 121 -13.27 11.98 9.99
N GLN A 122 -13.42 10.70 9.62
CA GLN A 122 -14.51 10.27 8.72
C GLN A 122 -15.89 10.60 9.29
N LEU A 123 -16.11 10.29 10.58
CA LEU A 123 -17.35 10.61 11.27
C LEU A 123 -17.63 12.13 11.25
N SER A 124 -16.59 12.95 11.41
CA SER A 124 -16.72 14.41 11.37
C SER A 124 -17.01 14.97 9.97
N LEU A 125 -16.55 14.29 8.92
CA LEU A 125 -16.84 14.61 7.51
C LEU A 125 -18.20 14.09 7.03
N GLY A 126 -18.92 13.34 7.88
CA GLY A 126 -20.18 12.69 7.50
C GLY A 126 -19.99 11.52 6.53
N GLU A 127 -18.75 11.05 6.38
CA GLU A 127 -18.42 9.89 5.56
C GLU A 127 -18.48 8.62 6.40
N SER A 128 -19.12 7.58 5.88
CA SER A 128 -19.00 6.25 6.48
C SER A 128 -17.60 5.71 6.21
N PRO A 129 -16.92 5.07 7.18
CA PRO A 129 -15.69 4.33 6.94
C PRO A 129 -15.80 3.30 5.81
N GLU A 130 -17.01 2.81 5.57
CA GLU A 130 -17.39 1.85 4.54
C GLU A 130 -17.51 2.48 3.13
N ASN A 131 -17.61 3.81 3.02
CA ASN A 131 -17.80 4.54 1.75
C ASN A 131 -16.48 5.01 1.11
N ILE A 132 -15.33 4.68 1.70
CA ILE A 132 -14.04 4.95 1.07
C ILE A 132 -13.73 3.82 0.09
N ASP A 133 -14.02 4.07 -1.18
CA ASP A 133 -13.73 3.18 -2.29
C ASP A 133 -12.22 3.11 -2.54
N GLY A 134 -11.58 2.10 -1.95
CA GLY A 134 -10.21 1.68 -2.28
C GLY A 134 -9.09 2.43 -1.57
N PRO A 135 -7.84 2.00 -1.80
CA PRO A 135 -6.66 2.70 -1.29
C PRO A 135 -6.52 4.08 -1.94
N PHE A 136 -5.94 5.04 -1.22
CA PHE A 136 -5.64 6.36 -1.79
C PHE A 136 -4.21 6.40 -2.27
N TYR A 137 -4.03 6.87 -3.51
CA TYR A 137 -2.73 7.29 -4.00
C TYR A 137 -2.71 8.79 -4.21
N SER A 138 -1.69 9.44 -3.67
CA SER A 138 -1.35 10.80 -4.03
C SER A 138 0.15 10.85 -4.34
N ALA A 139 0.48 11.01 -5.62
CA ALA A 139 1.85 11.26 -6.04
C ALA A 139 2.32 12.58 -5.40
N HIS A 140 3.55 12.59 -4.88
CA HIS A 140 4.25 13.80 -4.40
C HIS A 140 3.82 14.39 -3.05
N ILE A 141 3.01 13.70 -2.25
CA ILE A 141 2.91 14.02 -0.82
C ILE A 141 4.09 13.32 -0.10
N PRO A 142 4.92 14.05 0.67
CA PRO A 142 5.94 13.43 1.50
C PRO A 142 5.27 12.42 2.46
N GLY A 143 5.54 11.12 2.30
CA GLY A 143 5.14 10.08 3.26
C GLY A 143 6.38 9.37 3.79
N LEU A 144 6.42 8.04 3.88
CA LEU A 144 7.59 7.27 4.35
C LEU A 144 8.80 7.29 3.38
N GLY A 145 9.27 8.49 3.05
CA GLY A 145 10.48 8.72 2.27
C GLY A 145 10.35 8.25 0.84
N CYS A 146 11.46 7.82 0.27
CA CYS A 146 11.47 7.28 -1.09
C CYS A 146 10.65 5.99 -1.24
N MET A 147 10.18 5.34 -0.16
CA MET A 147 9.31 4.17 -0.31
C MET A 147 8.01 4.53 -1.02
N ASN A 148 7.57 5.79 -0.93
CA ASN A 148 6.48 6.34 -1.74
C ASN A 148 6.89 6.73 -3.18
N GLU A 149 8.18 6.94 -3.44
CA GLU A 149 8.72 7.21 -4.78
C GLU A 149 8.87 5.92 -5.60
N THR A 150 9.18 4.80 -4.94
CA THR A 150 9.18 3.46 -5.52
C THR A 150 8.11 2.58 -4.83
N PRO A 151 6.81 2.82 -5.11
CA PRO A 151 5.73 2.24 -4.35
C PRO A 151 5.53 0.74 -4.63
N LEU A 152 6.28 0.11 -5.54
CA LEU A 152 6.04 -1.27 -5.98
C LEU A 152 7.25 -2.17 -5.72
N ARG A 153 7.03 -3.24 -4.95
CA ARG A 153 7.99 -4.33 -4.67
C ARG A 153 7.40 -5.65 -5.12
N TYR A 154 8.24 -6.61 -5.51
CA TYR A 154 7.82 -7.94 -5.95
C TYR A 154 8.78 -8.99 -5.40
N GLY A 155 8.23 -10.00 -4.73
CA GLY A 155 9.05 -11.02 -4.09
C GLY A 155 8.21 -11.94 -3.20
N GLN A 156 8.87 -12.81 -2.47
CA GLN A 156 8.23 -13.69 -1.49
C GLN A 156 8.29 -13.03 -0.10
N LEU A 157 7.19 -13.08 0.65
CA LEU A 157 7.19 -12.68 2.06
C LEU A 157 7.76 -13.77 2.96
N PHE A 158 7.47 -15.03 2.62
CA PHE A 158 7.89 -16.20 3.38
C PHE A 158 8.60 -17.21 2.49
N PRO A 159 9.53 -18.02 3.03
CA PRO A 159 10.12 -19.12 2.30
C PRO A 159 9.03 -20.09 1.81
N LYS A 160 9.00 -20.38 0.51
CA LYS A 160 8.04 -21.28 -0.18
C LYS A 160 6.65 -20.68 -0.47
N ASP A 161 6.38 -19.45 -0.06
CA ASP A 161 5.17 -18.75 -0.50
C ASP A 161 5.23 -18.36 -1.98
N GLU A 162 4.07 -18.05 -2.55
CA GLU A 162 4.00 -17.40 -3.84
C GLU A 162 4.67 -16.02 -3.81
N HIS A 163 5.09 -15.54 -4.98
CA HIS A 163 5.52 -14.15 -5.09
C HIS A 163 4.31 -13.22 -5.04
N VAL A 164 4.43 -12.16 -4.25
CA VAL A 164 3.42 -11.12 -4.05
C VAL A 164 3.95 -9.77 -4.50
N LEU A 165 3.04 -8.85 -4.76
CA LEU A 165 3.33 -7.43 -4.92
C LEU A 165 3.12 -6.75 -3.57
N MET A 166 4.13 -6.05 -3.06
CA MET A 166 3.97 -5.14 -1.93
C MET A 166 3.90 -3.71 -2.46
N LEU A 167 2.77 -3.06 -2.23
CA LEU A 167 2.53 -1.68 -2.58
C LEU A 167 2.66 -0.79 -1.34
N VAL A 168 3.39 0.32 -1.45
CA VAL A 168 3.45 1.36 -0.42
C VAL A 168 2.83 2.62 -1.01
N LEU A 169 1.59 2.90 -0.62
CA LEU A 169 0.78 4.00 -1.14
C LEU A 169 0.50 4.99 -0.02
N LEU A 170 1.19 6.13 -0.03
CA LEU A 170 1.17 7.13 1.04
C LEU A 170 1.63 6.52 2.37
N ASP A 171 0.67 6.19 3.23
CA ASP A 171 0.93 5.54 4.50
C ASP A 171 0.39 4.11 4.54
N GLN A 172 -0.16 3.58 3.45
CA GLN A 172 -0.69 2.23 3.39
C GLN A 172 0.32 1.26 2.78
N MET A 173 0.56 0.16 3.48
CA MET A 173 1.23 -1.02 2.93
C MET A 173 0.17 -2.02 2.51
N ILE A 174 0.25 -2.52 1.29
CA ILE A 174 -0.71 -3.45 0.70
C ILE A 174 0.06 -4.62 0.13
N ILE A 175 -0.34 -5.83 0.50
CA ILE A 175 0.18 -7.07 -0.08
C ILE A 175 -0.88 -7.61 -1.03
N PHE A 176 -0.57 -7.68 -2.31
CA PHE A 176 -1.43 -8.19 -3.36
C PHE A 176 -0.82 -9.46 -3.95
N SER A 177 -1.62 -10.51 -4.15
CA SER A 177 -1.15 -11.73 -4.81
C SER A 177 -1.65 -11.82 -6.24
N PRO A 178 -0.75 -11.81 -7.24
CA PRO A 178 -1.10 -12.16 -8.61
C PRO A 178 -1.67 -13.58 -8.76
N ALA A 179 -1.35 -14.50 -7.85
CA ALA A 179 -1.87 -15.87 -7.91
C ALA A 179 -3.34 -15.95 -7.47
N TYR A 180 -3.71 -15.20 -6.44
CA TYR A 180 -5.08 -15.16 -5.91
C TYR A 180 -5.94 -14.03 -6.47
N GLY A 181 -5.31 -13.07 -7.13
CA GLY A 181 -5.98 -11.94 -7.75
C GLY A 181 -6.63 -10.96 -6.80
N ARG A 182 -6.04 -10.79 -5.61
CA ARG A 182 -6.61 -9.95 -4.57
C ARG A 182 -5.56 -9.45 -3.58
N THR A 183 -5.97 -8.45 -2.81
CA THR A 183 -5.25 -8.00 -1.62
C THR A 183 -5.31 -9.08 -0.54
N LEU A 184 -4.15 -9.58 -0.11
CA LEU A 184 -4.02 -10.58 0.95
C LEU A 184 -3.95 -9.96 2.34
N PHE A 185 -3.39 -8.75 2.43
CA PHE A 185 -3.16 -8.03 3.67
C PHE A 185 -3.00 -6.52 3.37
N ALA A 186 -3.41 -5.66 4.29
CA ALA A 186 -3.11 -4.24 4.23
C ALA A 186 -2.99 -3.63 5.63
N GLU A 187 -2.14 -2.62 5.78
CA GLU A 187 -1.89 -1.92 7.05
C GLU A 187 -1.54 -0.44 6.83
N TYR A 188 -1.93 0.43 7.76
CA TYR A 188 -1.38 1.79 7.81
C TYR A 188 -0.02 1.79 8.52
N SER A 189 1.04 1.91 7.74
CA SER A 189 2.42 2.08 8.22
C SER A 189 2.60 3.31 9.10
N GLY A 190 1.88 4.39 8.79
CA GLY A 190 1.85 5.63 9.53
C GLY A 190 0.49 6.31 9.44
N VAL A 191 0.18 7.20 10.37
CA VAL A 191 -0.79 8.27 10.18
C VAL A 191 -0.24 9.48 10.90
N SER A 192 -0.06 10.58 10.19
CA SER A 192 0.46 11.82 10.73
C SER A 192 -0.60 12.90 10.59
N ASP A 193 -1.22 13.29 11.70
CA ASP A 193 -2.23 14.36 11.76
C ASP A 193 -1.75 15.46 12.69
N TRP A 194 -0.91 16.35 12.18
CA TRP A 194 -0.44 17.49 12.96
C TRP A 194 0.09 18.61 12.06
N LEU A 195 -0.17 19.85 12.48
CA LEU A 195 0.49 21.02 11.91
C LEU A 195 1.86 21.23 12.53
N HIS A 196 2.86 21.55 11.70
CA HIS A 196 4.16 22.04 12.18
C HIS A 196 3.99 23.25 13.12
N ALA A 197 4.97 23.47 14.00
CA ALA A 197 4.88 24.49 15.06
C ALA A 197 4.48 25.88 14.53
N GLN A 198 5.09 26.33 13.43
CA GLN A 198 4.76 27.62 12.83
C GLN A 198 3.33 27.63 12.28
N SER A 199 2.94 26.61 11.51
CA SER A 199 1.58 26.47 10.96
C SER A 199 0.51 26.40 12.05
N THR A 200 0.82 25.75 13.18
CA THR A 200 -0.04 25.74 14.38
C THR A 200 -0.25 27.16 14.89
N GLN A 201 0.83 27.95 15.06
CA GLN A 201 0.72 29.33 15.55
C GLN A 201 -0.02 30.25 14.57
N ASP A 202 0.25 30.10 13.27
CA ASP A 202 -0.39 30.88 12.21
C ASP A 202 -1.90 30.61 12.22
N TRP A 203 -2.30 29.35 12.25
CA TRP A 203 -3.71 28.96 12.29
C TRP A 203 -4.43 29.46 13.53
N LEU A 204 -3.83 29.31 14.72
CA LEU A 204 -4.41 29.80 15.99
C LEU A 204 -4.61 31.32 15.96
N THR A 205 -3.65 32.06 15.37
CA THR A 205 -3.71 33.52 15.26
C THR A 205 -4.81 33.96 14.30
N GLU A 206 -4.87 33.36 13.12
CA GLU A 206 -5.88 33.66 12.08
C GLU A 206 -7.30 33.43 12.58
N HIS A 207 -7.52 32.37 13.36
CA HIS A 207 -8.84 31.97 13.84
C HIS A 207 -9.16 32.45 15.26
N HIS A 208 -8.30 33.28 15.85
CA HIS A 208 -8.43 33.81 17.20
C HIS A 208 -8.69 32.72 18.26
N GLN A 209 -8.00 31.58 18.14
CA GLN A 209 -8.08 30.44 19.05
C GLN A 209 -6.83 30.36 19.95
N THR A 210 -6.93 29.56 21.01
CA THR A 210 -5.79 29.15 21.84
C THR A 210 -5.75 27.63 21.91
N SER A 211 -4.55 27.08 22.06
CA SER A 211 -4.33 25.63 22.22
C SER A 211 -3.60 25.35 23.53
N ASP A 212 -4.00 24.29 24.21
CA ASP A 212 -3.20 23.71 25.29
C ASP A 212 -2.07 22.82 24.75
N TYR A 213 -2.07 22.52 23.45
CA TYR A 213 -1.15 21.59 22.78
C TYR A 213 -0.11 22.31 21.91
N GLN A 214 1.09 21.75 21.84
CA GLN A 214 2.21 22.27 21.03
C GLN A 214 1.93 22.16 19.52
N TYR A 215 1.32 21.06 19.11
CA TYR A 215 0.89 20.79 17.75
C TYR A 215 -0.59 20.45 17.76
N ILE A 216 -1.32 20.94 16.76
CA ILE A 216 -2.76 20.70 16.62
C ILE A 216 -3.02 19.82 15.41
N SER A 217 -4.14 19.09 15.42
CA SER A 217 -4.58 18.27 14.29
C SER A 217 -4.71 19.10 13.02
N GLU A 218 -4.00 18.70 11.95
CA GLU A 218 -4.10 19.32 10.64
C GLU A 218 -5.48 19.08 10.04
N TYR A 219 -6.02 17.87 10.18
CA TYR A 219 -7.33 17.55 9.63
C TYR A 219 -8.44 18.40 10.27
N MET A 220 -8.45 18.51 11.60
CA MET A 220 -9.48 19.28 12.30
C MET A 220 -9.40 20.78 11.99
N THR A 221 -8.23 21.27 11.57
CA THR A 221 -8.09 22.66 11.11
C THR A 221 -8.75 22.90 9.75
N GLY A 222 -8.83 21.88 8.88
CA GLY A 222 -9.41 21.96 7.53
C GLY A 222 -10.93 21.90 7.47
N ILE A 223 -11.59 21.37 8.50
CA ILE A 223 -13.06 21.22 8.56
C ILE A 223 -13.77 22.53 8.93
N GLY A 224 -12.99 23.57 9.27
CA GLY A 224 -13.47 24.87 9.69
C GLY A 224 -13.79 24.88 11.19
N PRO A 225 -13.50 25.99 11.89
CA PRO A 225 -13.62 26.02 13.34
C PRO A 225 -15.11 26.01 13.74
N GLY A 226 -15.56 24.90 14.30
CA GLY A 226 -16.51 25.03 15.41
C GLY A 226 -15.83 25.86 16.50
N PRO A 227 -16.46 26.91 17.05
CA PRO A 227 -15.80 27.76 18.03
C PRO A 227 -15.32 26.94 19.24
N GLY A 228 -14.01 26.99 19.52
CA GLY A 228 -13.40 26.43 20.73
C GLY A 228 -12.95 24.97 20.67
N LEU A 229 -12.97 24.31 19.51
CA LEU A 229 -12.51 22.94 19.37
C LEU A 229 -11.12 22.89 18.73
N VAL A 230 -10.09 22.89 19.57
CA VAL A 230 -8.70 22.64 19.16
C VAL A 230 -8.32 21.24 19.62
N TYR A 231 -7.99 20.37 18.66
CA TYR A 231 -7.61 18.99 18.92
C TYR A 231 -6.08 18.84 18.91
N PRO A 232 -5.51 17.98 19.77
CA PRO A 232 -4.08 17.71 19.73
C PRO A 232 -3.70 17.08 18.40
N GLY A 233 -2.48 17.38 17.94
CA GLY A 233 -1.87 16.62 16.86
C GLY A 233 -1.62 15.17 17.28
N ILE A 234 -1.84 14.22 16.37
CA ILE A 234 -1.72 12.78 16.60
C ILE A 234 -0.73 12.18 15.60
N ARG A 235 0.07 11.21 16.07
CA ARG A 235 0.93 10.39 15.20
C ARG A 235 0.72 8.91 15.52
N ASN A 236 0.51 8.09 14.52
CA ASN A 236 0.40 6.65 14.65
C ASN A 236 1.44 5.98 13.76
N TYR A 237 2.00 4.88 14.24
CA TYR A 237 2.99 4.09 13.52
C TYR A 237 2.69 2.62 13.69
N SER A 238 2.98 1.81 12.67
CA SER A 238 2.91 0.36 12.73
C SER A 238 4.24 -0.28 12.34
N LYS A 239 4.51 -1.45 12.91
CA LYS A 239 5.62 -2.33 12.57
C LYS A 239 5.08 -3.73 12.31
N LEU A 240 5.52 -4.32 11.20
CA LEU A 240 5.17 -5.67 10.80
C LEU A 240 6.30 -6.65 11.16
N TYR A 241 5.91 -7.84 11.59
CA TYR A 241 6.80 -8.98 11.81
C TYR A 241 6.23 -10.19 11.11
N PHE A 242 7.10 -10.93 10.43
CA PHE A 242 6.73 -12.08 9.60
C PHE A 242 7.39 -13.33 10.19
N GLY A 243 6.61 -14.37 10.47
CA GLY A 243 7.12 -15.63 11.01
C GLY A 243 6.06 -16.73 11.08
N ASP A 244 6.40 -17.83 11.73
CA ASP A 244 5.47 -18.86 12.23
C ASP A 244 5.69 -18.84 13.75
N PHE A 245 4.89 -18.02 14.44
CA PHE A 245 5.12 -17.63 15.84
C PHE A 245 4.52 -18.61 16.83
N ASP A 246 3.43 -19.28 16.45
CA ASP A 246 2.77 -20.28 17.27
C ASP A 246 3.16 -21.72 16.92
N GLN A 247 3.97 -21.91 15.87
CA GLN A 247 4.55 -23.18 15.42
C GLN A 247 3.51 -24.18 14.89
N ASP A 248 2.43 -23.67 14.31
CA ASP A 248 1.42 -24.51 13.66
C ASP A 248 1.72 -24.79 12.18
N GLY A 249 2.75 -24.14 11.62
CA GLY A 249 3.19 -24.29 10.24
C GLY A 249 2.47 -23.38 9.25
N HIS A 250 1.67 -22.43 9.73
CA HIS A 250 1.07 -21.34 8.97
C HIS A 250 1.94 -20.08 9.04
N ASN A 251 1.75 -19.19 8.07
CA ASN A 251 2.51 -17.93 8.01
C ASN A 251 1.73 -16.84 8.74
N ASP A 252 2.41 -16.18 9.66
CA ASP A 252 1.87 -15.17 10.56
C ASP A 252 2.42 -13.78 10.24
N ILE A 253 1.55 -12.79 10.36
CA ILE A 253 1.89 -11.38 10.44
C ILE A 253 1.48 -10.86 11.81
N LEU A 254 2.47 -10.45 12.60
CA LEU A 254 2.22 -9.68 13.82
C LEU A 254 2.35 -8.20 13.48
N VAL A 255 1.37 -7.41 13.94
CA VAL A 255 1.40 -5.95 13.82
C VAL A 255 1.50 -5.34 15.20
N TRP A 256 2.54 -4.56 15.42
CA TRP A 256 2.69 -3.72 16.62
C TRP A 256 2.48 -2.27 16.21
N ARG A 257 1.51 -1.59 16.83
CA ARG A 257 1.23 -0.17 16.60
C ARG A 257 1.52 0.67 17.83
N LYS A 258 1.98 1.90 17.61
CA LYS A 258 2.18 2.93 18.62
C LYS A 258 1.41 4.19 18.23
N SER A 259 0.69 4.77 19.19
CA SER A 259 -0.07 6.00 19.02
C SER A 259 0.47 7.08 19.96
N TYR A 260 0.69 8.27 19.44
CA TYR A 260 1.29 9.41 20.11
C TYR A 260 0.37 10.63 20.00
N GLU A 261 0.33 11.42 21.07
CA GLU A 261 -0.43 12.67 21.15
C GLU A 261 0.53 13.84 21.44
N SER A 262 0.28 14.99 20.83
CA SER A 262 1.05 16.21 21.08
C SER A 262 1.06 16.53 22.56
N ASN A 263 2.24 16.86 23.07
CA ASN A 263 2.38 17.34 24.44
C ASN A 263 1.74 18.71 24.60
N ARG A 264 1.49 19.09 25.87
CA ARG A 264 1.01 20.43 26.19
C ARG A 264 2.09 21.49 26.01
N VAL A 265 1.69 22.74 25.76
CA VAL A 265 2.63 23.87 25.56
C VAL A 265 3.59 24.11 26.73
N ASN A 266 3.29 23.59 27.91
CA ASN A 266 4.11 23.70 29.13
C ASN A 266 4.82 22.38 29.52
N GLU A 267 4.81 21.37 28.66
CA GLU A 267 5.46 20.07 28.86
C GLU A 267 6.71 19.93 27.97
N SER A 268 7.33 18.74 27.94
CA SER A 268 8.45 18.46 27.03
C SER A 268 8.04 18.67 25.57
N THR A 269 8.96 19.18 24.74
CA THR A 269 8.69 19.38 23.32
C THR A 269 8.44 18.04 22.62
N GLY A 270 7.39 17.95 21.79
CA GLY A 270 7.09 16.77 20.98
C GLY A 270 5.76 16.12 21.31
N PHE A 271 5.76 14.80 21.30
CA PHE A 271 4.59 13.96 21.53
C PHE A 271 4.88 12.93 22.62
N THR A 272 3.83 12.43 23.26
CA THR A 272 3.89 11.36 24.26
C THR A 272 3.15 10.13 23.76
N LEU A 273 3.75 8.96 23.98
CA LEU A 273 3.13 7.66 23.71
C LEU A 273 1.86 7.50 24.54
N GLN A 274 0.73 7.33 23.88
CA GLN A 274 -0.57 7.11 24.51
C GLN A 274 -0.92 5.63 24.59
N LYS A 275 -0.61 4.88 23.53
CA LYS A 275 -1.10 3.51 23.39
C LYS A 275 -0.16 2.66 22.54
N ASN A 276 -0.03 1.40 22.97
CA ASN A 276 0.42 0.31 22.11
C ASN A 276 -0.77 -0.60 21.79
N THR A 277 -0.79 -1.17 20.58
CA THR A 277 -1.73 -2.24 20.23
C THR A 277 -1.01 -3.33 19.45
N TRP A 278 -1.44 -4.57 19.65
CA TRP A 278 -0.90 -5.73 18.96
C TRP A 278 -2.03 -6.47 18.24
N GLN A 279 -1.76 -6.96 17.04
CA GLN A 279 -2.71 -7.78 16.29
C GLN A 279 -1.97 -8.94 15.63
N HIS A 280 -2.57 -10.12 15.65
CA HIS A 280 -2.12 -11.30 14.94
C HIS A 280 -3.01 -11.54 13.72
N TYR A 281 -2.38 -11.84 12.59
CA TYR A 281 -3.02 -12.32 11.37
C TYR A 281 -2.29 -13.56 10.85
N GLU A 282 -3.01 -14.50 10.27
CA GLU A 282 -2.45 -15.80 9.85
C GLU A 282 -3.02 -16.23 8.51
N LYS A 283 -2.18 -16.84 7.67
CA LYS A 283 -2.57 -17.42 6.38
C LYS A 283 -2.79 -18.94 6.48
N ASP A 284 -3.90 -19.35 7.07
CA ASP A 284 -4.33 -20.77 7.08
C ASP A 284 -5.13 -21.13 5.82
N LEU A 285 -4.44 -21.68 4.83
CA LEU A 285 -5.05 -22.16 3.59
C LEU A 285 -5.95 -23.40 3.79
N VAL A 286 -5.72 -24.18 4.85
CA VAL A 286 -6.50 -25.38 5.17
C VAL A 286 -7.87 -24.96 5.73
N ALA A 287 -7.92 -24.05 6.70
CA ALA A 287 -9.18 -23.50 7.19
C ALA A 287 -9.94 -22.74 6.09
N GLN A 288 -9.25 -21.95 5.26
CA GLN A 288 -9.88 -21.24 4.15
C GLN A 288 -10.53 -22.20 3.15
N ALA A 289 -9.86 -23.31 2.81
CA ALA A 289 -10.42 -24.34 1.92
C ALA A 289 -11.72 -24.96 2.46
N ALA A 290 -11.90 -25.01 3.79
CA ALA A 290 -13.11 -25.48 4.45
C ALA A 290 -14.18 -24.40 4.64
N SER A 291 -13.86 -23.14 4.38
CA SER A 291 -14.78 -22.01 4.51
C SER A 291 -15.70 -21.85 3.28
N GLU A 292 -16.82 -21.13 3.44
CA GLU A 292 -17.74 -20.82 2.34
C GLU A 292 -17.07 -19.97 1.23
N SER A 293 -16.04 -19.20 1.58
CA SER A 293 -15.32 -18.33 0.65
C SER A 293 -14.23 -19.06 -0.15
N GLY A 294 -13.90 -20.30 0.24
CA GLY A 294 -12.80 -21.07 -0.33
C GLY A 294 -11.43 -20.47 -0.03
N ILE A 295 -10.41 -20.91 -0.77
CA ILE A 295 -9.03 -20.43 -0.60
C ILE A 295 -8.92 -19.01 -1.17
N THR A 296 -8.69 -18.04 -0.29
CA THR A 296 -8.49 -16.63 -0.67
C THR A 296 -7.02 -16.21 -0.64
N GLY A 297 -6.20 -16.91 0.16
CA GLY A 297 -4.81 -16.55 0.42
C GLY A 297 -4.64 -15.39 1.41
N GLU A 298 -5.73 -14.87 1.98
CA GLU A 298 -5.70 -13.70 2.87
C GLU A 298 -5.13 -14.05 4.24
N TYR A 299 -4.52 -13.06 4.91
CA TYR A 299 -4.04 -13.18 6.29
C TYR A 299 -5.16 -12.81 7.27
N LEU A 300 -5.93 -13.79 7.76
CA LEU A 300 -7.13 -13.49 8.55
C LEU A 300 -6.77 -13.13 10.01
N PRO A 301 -7.49 -12.18 10.64
CA PRO A 301 -7.23 -11.79 12.02
C PRO A 301 -7.54 -12.95 12.98
N GLN A 302 -6.63 -13.18 13.93
CA GLN A 302 -6.75 -14.23 14.93
C GLN A 302 -7.16 -13.68 16.30
N ASP A 303 -7.86 -14.50 17.09
CA ASP A 303 -8.22 -14.20 18.49
C ASP A 303 -7.04 -14.53 19.42
N THR A 304 -5.93 -13.83 19.23
CA THR A 304 -4.71 -13.98 20.01
C THR A 304 -4.60 -12.85 21.02
N SER A 305 -4.45 -13.18 22.30
CA SER A 305 -4.28 -12.17 23.35
C SER A 305 -3.01 -11.33 23.18
N GLU A 306 -3.06 -10.04 23.54
CA GLU A 306 -1.89 -9.15 23.47
C GLU A 306 -0.67 -9.71 24.22
N ALA A 307 -0.90 -10.33 25.38
CA ALA A 307 0.17 -10.93 26.19
C ALA A 307 0.88 -12.08 25.46
N MET A 308 0.15 -12.85 24.65
CA MET A 308 0.73 -13.92 23.84
C MET A 308 1.56 -13.36 22.68
N ILE A 309 1.04 -12.34 21.97
CA ILE A 309 1.77 -11.68 20.89
C ILE A 309 3.08 -11.05 21.41
N GLN A 310 3.00 -10.34 22.54
CA GLN A 310 4.18 -9.79 23.22
C GLN A 310 5.18 -10.89 23.64
N GLY A 311 4.67 -12.04 24.10
CA GLY A 311 5.45 -13.22 24.40
C GLY A 311 6.22 -13.74 23.18
N TRP A 312 5.57 -13.85 22.03
CA TRP A 312 6.20 -14.25 20.77
C TRP A 312 7.26 -13.26 20.30
N LEU A 313 6.96 -11.95 20.33
CA LEU A 313 7.94 -10.92 20.00
C LEU A 313 9.17 -11.00 20.90
N SER A 314 8.97 -11.17 22.21
CA SER A 314 10.06 -11.29 23.17
C SER A 314 10.89 -12.57 22.96
N ALA A 315 10.23 -13.71 22.75
CA ALA A 315 10.88 -15.01 22.54
C ALA A 315 11.74 -15.05 21.27
N ASN A 316 11.38 -14.27 20.25
CA ASN A 316 12.11 -14.13 19.00
C ASN A 316 13.06 -12.91 18.98
N GLU A 317 13.25 -12.25 20.13
CA GLU A 317 14.07 -11.04 20.27
C GLU A 317 13.67 -9.91 19.31
N LEU A 318 12.38 -9.82 18.95
CA LEU A 318 11.82 -8.85 18.01
C LEU A 318 11.43 -7.57 18.74
N THR A 319 12.35 -6.61 18.74
CA THR A 319 12.13 -5.23 19.20
C THR A 319 11.37 -4.42 18.15
N TRP A 320 10.78 -3.28 18.57
CA TRP A 320 10.21 -2.27 17.65
C TRP A 320 11.12 -1.91 16.46
N GLN A 321 12.44 -1.81 16.70
CA GLN A 321 13.44 -1.47 15.70
C GLN A 321 13.66 -2.54 14.63
N LYS A 322 13.31 -3.79 14.94
CA LYS A 322 13.48 -4.93 14.02
C LYS A 322 12.26 -5.14 13.12
N GLY A 323 11.12 -4.49 13.42
CA GLY A 323 9.91 -4.61 12.62
C GLY A 323 10.00 -3.81 11.33
N TYR A 324 9.36 -4.31 10.27
CA TYR A 324 9.30 -3.65 8.98
C TYR A 324 8.25 -2.51 8.99
N PRO A 325 8.51 -1.37 8.33
CA PRO A 325 9.77 -1.00 7.68
C PRO A 325 10.79 -0.49 8.70
N SER A 326 12.05 -0.94 8.64
CA SER A 326 13.11 -0.55 9.60
C SER A 326 14.35 0.10 8.97
N THR A 327 14.55 -0.07 7.66
CA THR A 327 15.70 0.48 6.95
C THR A 327 15.27 1.04 5.60
N SER A 328 16.01 2.03 5.14
CA SER A 328 15.81 2.71 3.88
C SER A 328 16.12 1.77 2.72
N GLU A 329 15.23 1.79 1.73
CA GLU A 329 15.44 1.18 0.43
C GLU A 329 15.81 2.24 -0.63
N CYS A 330 16.06 3.48 -0.20
CA CYS A 330 16.38 4.58 -1.10
C CYS A 330 17.75 4.36 -1.74
N GLN A 331 17.84 4.67 -3.03
CA GLN A 331 19.12 4.76 -3.71
C GLN A 331 20.05 5.71 -2.93
N ASP A 332 21.31 5.30 -2.76
CA ASP A 332 22.37 5.99 -2.00
C ASP A 332 22.22 6.02 -0.47
N HIS A 333 21.10 5.55 0.07
CA HIS A 333 20.84 5.43 1.52
C HIS A 333 20.35 4.03 1.91
N GLU A 334 20.63 3.02 1.09
CA GLU A 334 20.16 1.65 1.32
C GLU A 334 20.73 1.09 2.64
N GLY A 335 19.86 0.51 3.46
CA GLY A 335 20.24 -0.07 4.75
C GLY A 335 20.45 0.95 5.87
N GLU A 336 20.42 2.26 5.58
CA GLU A 336 20.38 3.30 6.61
C GLU A 336 19.00 3.32 7.30
N LEU A 337 18.89 3.99 8.45
CA LEU A 337 17.56 4.23 9.04
C LEU A 337 16.78 5.16 8.10
N ILE A 338 15.51 4.82 7.81
CA ILE A 338 14.65 5.61 6.90
C ILE A 338 14.58 7.06 7.41
N PRO A 339 14.67 8.11 6.57
CA PRO A 339 14.69 9.49 7.03
C PRO A 339 13.49 9.89 7.90
N GLU A 340 12.31 9.34 7.63
CA GLU A 340 11.09 9.50 8.43
C GLU A 340 11.12 8.66 9.71
N MET A 341 12.01 7.66 9.79
CA MET A 341 12.44 7.04 11.04
C MET A 341 13.45 7.90 11.81
N HIS A 342 13.99 9.00 11.28
CA HIS A 342 14.67 9.97 12.15
C HIS A 342 13.71 10.67 13.11
N ASP A 343 12.39 10.51 12.94
CA ASP A 343 11.45 10.82 13.99
C ASP A 343 11.77 9.97 15.24
N PRO A 344 12.18 10.59 16.36
CA PRO A 344 12.54 9.87 17.58
C PRO A 344 11.40 8.99 18.11
N LEU A 345 10.15 9.29 17.78
CA LEU A 345 8.99 8.49 18.18
C LEU A 345 8.94 7.15 17.43
N LEU A 346 9.20 7.17 16.12
CA LEU A 346 9.26 5.96 15.31
C LEU A 346 10.50 5.11 15.65
N ASN A 347 11.55 5.72 16.19
CA ASN A 347 12.78 5.06 16.61
C ASN A 347 13.01 5.01 18.13
N ASP A 348 11.94 5.07 18.92
CA ASP A 348 12.02 5.05 20.38
C ASP A 348 12.83 3.83 20.88
N PRO A 349 14.03 4.03 21.46
CA PRO A 349 14.89 2.95 21.94
C PRO A 349 14.36 2.31 23.23
N ASP A 350 13.37 2.90 23.90
CA ASP A 350 12.92 2.48 25.23
C ASP A 350 11.86 1.37 25.21
N VAL A 351 11.80 0.58 24.15
CA VAL A 351 10.77 -0.47 24.06
C VAL A 351 11.37 -1.84 23.80
N LEU A 352 12.17 -2.29 24.77
CA LEU A 352 12.23 -3.64 25.36
C LEU A 352 13.20 -3.62 26.57
N LYS A 353 12.87 -2.87 27.64
CA LYS A 353 13.53 -3.01 28.95
C LYS A 353 12.50 -3.17 30.06
#